data_AF-I6QNE4-F1
#
_entry.id   AF-I6QNE4-F1
#
_cell.length_a   1.000
_cell.length_b   1.000
_cell.length_c   1.000
_cell.angle_alpha   90.00
_cell.angle_beta   90.00
_cell.angle_gamma   90.00
#
_symmetry.space_group_name_H-M   'P 1'
#
loop_
_entity.id
_entity.type
_entity.pdbx_description
1 polymer ?
#
loop_
_entity_poly.entity_id
_entity_poly.type
_entity_poly.pdbx_seq_one_letter_code
_entity_poly.pdbx_strand_id
1 'polypeptide(L)' 'GREIPIVHRVIKVHEREESAEVDILTKGDNNFGDDRLLYAHGQLWLHQHHIMGRAVGFLPYVGWVTIIMTEKPFIK' A
#
# COMPACT_ATOMS: atom_id res chain seq x y z
N GLY A 1 0.03 15.58 2.84
CA GLY A 1 0.57 14.26 2.45
C GLY A 1 1.00 14.31 1.00
N ARG A 2 1.65 13.25 0.48
CA ARG A 2 1.95 13.13 -0.95
C ARG A 2 0.66 12.91 -1.75
N GLU A 3 0.58 13.49 -2.95
CA GLU A 3 -0.59 13.33 -3.84
C GLU A 3 -0.64 11.94 -4.48
N ILE A 4 0.51 11.31 -4.68
CA ILE A 4 0.60 9.98 -5.29
C ILE A 4 0.39 8.92 -4.21
N PRO A 5 -0.61 8.03 -4.35
CA PRO A 5 -0.79 6.93 -3.41
C PRO A 5 0.36 5.93 -3.55
N ILE A 6 0.85 5.44 -2.41
CA ILE A 6 1.95 4.50 -2.37
C ILE A 6 1.47 3.21 -1.69
N VAL A 7 1.90 2.08 -2.22
CA VAL A 7 1.61 0.77 -1.65
C VAL A 7 2.69 0.43 -0.62
N HIS A 8 2.27 0.20 0.62
CA HIS A 8 3.15 -0.17 1.72
C HIS A 8 2.58 -1.37 2.49
N ARG A 9 3.45 -2.06 3.24
CA ARG A 9 3.05 -3.14 4.15
C ARG A 9 2.71 -2.56 5.51
N VAL A 10 1.64 -3.05 6.14
CA VAL A 10 1.33 -2.75 7.53
C VAL A 10 2.25 -3.54 8.45
N ILE A 11 2.91 -2.86 9.40
CA ILE A 11 3.81 -3.48 10.38
C ILE A 11 3.26 -3.46 11.81
N LYS A 12 2.38 -2.51 12.13
CA LYS A 12 1.73 -2.43 13.44
C LYS A 12 0.31 -1.88 13.28
N VAL A 13 -0.61 -2.51 14.00
CA VAL A 13 -2.01 -2.08 14.15
C VAL A 13 -2.26 -1.94 15.64
N HIS A 14 -2.84 -0.80 16.03
CA HIS A 14 -3.29 -0.57 17.39
C HIS A 14 -4.76 -0.16 17.34
N GLU A 15 -5.62 -0.97 17.96
CA GLU A 15 -7.05 -0.73 18.04
C GLU A 15 -7.35 -0.12 19.41
N ARG A 16 -8.03 1.03 19.44
CA ARG A 16 -8.46 1.67 20.68
C ARG A 16 -9.87 1.18 21.02
N GLU A 17 -10.00 0.43 22.10
CA GLU A 17 -11.29 -0.17 22.53
C GLU A 17 -12.37 0.88 22.80
N GLU A 18 -12.01 2.08 23.28
CA GLU A 18 -12.97 3.14 23.62
C GLU A 18 -13.48 3.95 22.42
N SER A 19 -12.67 4.14 21.37
CA SER A 19 -13.02 5.00 20.23
C SER A 19 -13.24 4.23 18.92
N ALA A 20 -13.02 2.91 18.92
CA ALA A 20 -12.95 2.08 17.71
C ALA A 20 -11.97 2.59 16.65
N GLU A 21 -11.06 3.50 17.02
CA GLU A 21 -10.04 4.04 16.13
C GLU A 21 -8.92 3.03 15.96
N VAL A 22 -8.44 2.92 14.71
CA VAL A 22 -7.34 2.03 14.35
C VAL A 22 -6.17 2.88 13.91
N ASP A 23 -5.08 2.78 14.67
CA ASP A 23 -3.79 3.40 14.40
C ASP A 23 -2.88 2.41 13.67
N ILE A 24 -2.38 2.81 12.51
CA ILE A 24 -1.63 1.94 11.59
C ILE A 24 -0.26 2.52 11.32
N LEU A 25 0.76 1.67 11.38
CA LEU A 25 2.13 1.98 10.98
C LEU A 25 2.53 1.12 9.79
N THR A 26 3.13 1.75 8.77
CA THR A 26 3.54 1.09 7.53
C THR A 26 5.05 1.04 7.35
N LYS A 27 5.49 0.08 6.54
CA LYS A 27 6.86 -0.03 6.02
C LYS A 27 6.82 -0.41 4.53
N GLY A 28 7.54 0.31 3.68
CA GLY A 28 7.61 0.04 2.24
C GLY A 28 8.78 -0.87 1.82
N ASP A 29 9.93 -0.74 2.48
CA ASP A 29 11.20 -1.34 2.08
C ASP A 29 11.87 -2.12 3.23
N ASN A 30 13.06 -2.67 2.98
CA ASN A 30 13.83 -3.43 3.96
C ASN A 30 14.94 -2.57 4.59
N ASN A 31 14.56 -1.49 5.26
CA ASN A 31 15.49 -0.64 6.02
C ASN A 31 15.22 -0.72 7.55
N PHE A 32 15.96 0.02 8.38
CA PHE A 32 15.72 0.02 9.84
C PHE A 32 14.55 0.92 10.29
N GLY A 33 14.18 1.94 9.50
CA GLY A 33 13.16 2.94 9.85
C GLY A 33 11.74 2.63 9.36
N ASP A 34 10.72 3.19 10.00
CA ASP A 34 9.33 3.11 9.50
C ASP A 34 9.02 4.23 8.48
N ASP A 35 7.87 4.16 7.81
CA ASP A 35 7.51 5.13 6.77
C ASP A 35 7.00 6.48 7.32
N ARG A 36 7.16 6.78 8.61
CA ARG A 36 6.61 8.03 9.21
C ARG A 36 7.09 9.30 8.52
N LEU A 37 8.32 9.29 8.00
CA LEU A 37 8.89 10.41 7.23
C LEU A 37 8.12 10.68 5.91
N LEU A 38 7.34 9.72 5.43
CA LEU A 38 6.54 9.82 4.21
C LEU A 38 5.12 10.33 4.50
N TYR A 39 4.71 10.41 5.77
CA TYR A 39 3.40 10.89 6.17
C TYR A 39 3.33 12.43 6.10
N ALA A 40 2.15 13.00 6.36
CA ALA A 40 2.04 14.45 6.50
C ALA A 40 2.85 14.95 7.71
N HIS A 41 3.25 16.22 7.70
CA HIS A 41 4.03 16.80 8.79
C HIS A 41 3.30 16.64 10.13
N GLY A 42 3.97 16.02 11.12
CA GLY A 42 3.41 15.76 12.46
C GLY A 42 2.50 14.54 12.55
N GLN A 43 2.27 13.82 11.45
CA GLN A 43 1.47 12.60 11.45
C GLN A 43 2.32 11.39 11.81
N LEU A 44 1.99 10.73 12.92
CA LEU A 44 2.71 9.55 13.43
C LEU A 44 2.03 8.23 13.08
N TRP A 45 0.73 8.28 12.78
CA TRP A 45 -0.13 7.13 12.55
C TRP A 45 -1.04 7.38 11.35
N LEU A 46 -1.32 6.30 10.61
CA LEU A 46 -2.37 6.27 9.61
C LEU A 46 -3.65 5.78 10.27
N HIS A 47 -4.78 6.28 9.78
CA HIS A 47 -6.12 5.91 10.23
C HIS A 47 -6.87 5.28 9.07
N GLN A 48 -8.00 4.63 9.33
CA GLN A 48 -8.78 3.93 8.29
C GLN A 48 -9.13 4.81 7.08
N HIS A 49 -9.47 6.09 7.30
CA HIS A 49 -9.81 7.02 6.21
C HIS A 49 -8.60 7.40 5.33
N HIS A 50 -7.37 7.16 5.79
CA HIS A 50 -6.16 7.34 4.99
C HIS A 50 -5.86 6.13 4.08
N ILE A 51 -6.58 5.02 4.23
CA ILE A 51 -6.37 3.79 3.47
C ILE A 51 -7.33 3.76 2.29
N MET A 52 -6.79 3.74 1.07
CA MET A 52 -7.61 3.61 -0.13
C MET A 52 -8.09 2.18 -0.38
N GLY A 53 -7.34 1.17 0.06
CA GLY A 53 -7.69 -0.23 -0.11
C GLY A 53 -6.66 -1.20 0.43
N ARG A 54 -7.00 -2.49 0.43
CA ARG A 54 -6.12 -3.59 0.86
C ARG A 54 -5.84 -4.52 -0.32
N ALA A 55 -4.57 -4.81 -0.57
CA ALA A 55 -4.20 -5.87 -1.51
C ALA A 55 -4.61 -7.24 -0.93
N VAL A 56 -5.53 -7.93 -1.62
CA VAL A 56 -6.07 -9.24 -1.18
C VAL A 56 -5.57 -10.43 -1.98
N GLY A 57 -4.89 -10.18 -3.11
CA GLY A 57 -4.38 -11.22 -3.98
C GLY A 57 -3.31 -10.67 -4.91
N PHE A 58 -2.47 -11.57 -5.41
CA PHE A 58 -1.44 -11.29 -6.38
C PHE A 58 -1.59 -12.29 -7.52
N LEU A 59 -1.69 -11.79 -8.75
CA LEU A 59 -1.77 -12.62 -9.94
C LEU A 59 -0.42 -12.59 -10.66
N PRO A 60 0.47 -13.56 -10.40
CA PRO A 60 1.70 -13.66 -11.15
C PRO A 60 1.41 -13.97 -12.62
N TYR A 61 2.32 -13.58 -13.51
CA TYR A 61 2.32 -13.89 -14.95
C TYR A 61 1.25 -13.22 -15.82
N VAL A 62 0.24 -12.53 -15.27
CA VAL A 62 -0.74 -11.77 -16.08
C VAL A 62 -0.03 -10.76 -16.99
N GLY A 63 1.04 -10.13 -16.53
CA GLY A 63 1.85 -9.23 -17.35
C GLY A 63 2.44 -9.88 -18.60
N TRP A 64 2.72 -11.19 -18.57
CA TRP A 64 3.21 -11.91 -19.74
C TRP A 64 2.15 -12.04 -20.82
N VAL A 65 0.88 -12.19 -20.46
CA VAL A 65 -0.24 -12.19 -21.41
C VAL A 65 -0.32 -10.85 -22.14
N THR A 66 -0.19 -9.74 -21.40
CA THR A 66 -0.17 -8.39 -21.99
C THR A 66 0.99 -8.22 -22.98
N ILE A 67 2.19 -8.71 -22.62
CA ILE A 67 3.36 -8.65 -23.50
C ILE A 67 3.10 -9.46 -24.78
N ILE A 68 2.59 -10.69 -24.66
CA ILE A 68 2.28 -11.55 -25.81
C ILE A 68 1.26 -10.89 -26.74
N MET A 69 0.17 -10.34 -26.21
CA MET A 69 -0.85 -9.63 -27.00
C MET A 69 -0.29 -8.39 -27.71
N THR A 70 0.69 -7.72 -27.10
CA THR A 70 1.32 -6.53 -27.68
C THR A 70 2.34 -6.91 -28.76
N GLU A 71 3.13 -7.95 -28.56
CA GLU A 71 4.23 -8.33 -29.46
C GLU A 71 3.81 -9.28 -30.60
N LYS A 72 2.67 -9.96 -30.49
CA LYS A 72 2.14 -10.86 -31.54
C LYS A 72 0.87 -10.27 -32.17
N PRO A 73 0.97 -9.59 -33.32
CA PRO A 73 -0.19 -8.98 -33.99
C PRO A 73 -1.21 -9.99 -34.56
N PHE A 74 -0.94 -11.29 -34.50
CA PHE A 74 -1.88 -12.36 -34.91
C PHE A 74 -2.95 -12.68 -33.85
N ILE A 75 -2.89 -12.06 -32.66
CA ILE A 75 -3.89 -12.17 -31.58
C ILE A 75 -4.41 -10.77 -31.20
N LYS A 76 -4.74 -9.95 -32.21
CA LYS A 76 -5.45 -8.68 -32.04
C LYS A 76 -6.83 -8.77 -32.69
#